data_AF-A0A2V8M9I7-F1
#
_entry.id   AF-A0A2V8M9I7-F1
#
_cell.length_a   1.000
_cell.length_b   1.000
_cell.length_c   1.000
_cell.angle_alpha   90.00
_cell.angle_beta   90.00
_cell.angle_gamma   90.00
#
_symmetry.space_group_name_H-M   'P 1'
#
loop_
_entity.id
_entity.type
_entity.pdbx_description
1 polymer ?
#
loop_
_entity_poly.entity_id
_entity_poly.type
_entity_poly.pdbx_seq_one_letter_code
_entity_poly.pdbx_strand_id
1 'polypeptide(L)'
;KPVIDGFEGDKKVFQDAMRTFEVHVIKGLPHADGLVIGYLPKEKILVYADMFNLPPPNEAVPNPPVVGTIVFVDNIERLKLTPDRIMSIHSLNPDRLTTLAEIKASLGRK
;
A
#
# COMPACT_ATOMS: atom_id res chain seq x y z
N LYS A 1 -4.29 27.62 -14.21
CA LYS A 1 -4.38 27.50 -12.73
C LYS A 1 -4.46 26.02 -12.40
N PRO A 2 -3.73 25.49 -11.40
CA PRO A 2 -3.87 24.08 -11.03
C PRO A 2 -5.30 23.82 -10.54
N VAL A 3 -5.82 22.64 -10.87
CA VAL A 3 -7.05 22.11 -10.27
C VAL A 3 -6.61 21.28 -9.08
N ILE A 4 -7.07 21.64 -7.89
CA ILE A 4 -6.84 20.88 -6.66
C ILE A 4 -8.13 20.13 -6.35
N ASP A 5 -8.04 18.83 -6.15
CA ASP A 5 -9.18 17.97 -5.92
C ASP A 5 -8.98 17.13 -4.65
N GLY A 6 -9.73 17.46 -3.60
CA GLY A 6 -9.72 16.76 -2.30
C GLY A 6 -10.88 15.77 -2.15
N PHE A 7 -10.97 15.10 -1.02
CA PHE A 7 -12.15 14.30 -0.65
C PHE A 7 -12.32 14.22 0.86
N GLU A 8 -13.55 14.01 1.30
CA GLU A 8 -13.90 13.77 2.70
C GLU A 8 -14.09 12.27 2.95
N GLY A 9 -13.90 11.85 4.20
CA GLY A 9 -14.03 10.46 4.62
C GLY A 9 -12.84 9.58 4.22
N ASP A 10 -13.07 8.26 4.18
CA ASP A 10 -11.99 7.27 4.07
C ASP A 10 -11.71 6.77 2.64
N LYS A 11 -12.52 7.17 1.65
CA LYS A 11 -12.45 6.63 0.28
C LYS A 11 -12.83 7.67 -0.78
N LYS A 12 -12.08 7.69 -1.88
CA LYS A 12 -12.45 8.34 -3.15
C LYS A 12 -12.39 7.32 -4.29
N VAL A 13 -13.25 7.48 -5.28
CA VAL A 13 -13.27 6.64 -6.48
C VAL A 13 -13.15 7.51 -7.72
N PHE A 14 -12.18 7.19 -8.56
CA PHE A 14 -12.07 7.68 -9.94
C PHE A 14 -12.46 6.55 -10.87
N GLN A 15 -13.27 6.83 -11.90
CA GLN A 15 -13.75 5.80 -12.81
C GLN A 15 -13.87 6.35 -14.23
N ASP A 16 -13.44 5.56 -15.20
CA ASP A 16 -13.72 5.75 -16.62
C ASP A 16 -14.37 4.49 -17.20
N ALA A 17 -14.53 4.44 -18.53
CA ALA A 17 -15.14 3.30 -19.22
C ALA A 17 -14.33 1.99 -19.13
N MET A 18 -13.04 2.06 -18.79
CA MET A 18 -12.12 0.92 -18.80
C MET A 18 -11.74 0.42 -17.41
N ARG A 19 -11.64 1.33 -16.42
CA ARG A 19 -11.09 1.04 -15.10
C ARG A 19 -11.71 1.87 -13.98
N THR A 20 -11.61 1.33 -12.78
CA THR A 20 -11.90 2.02 -11.52
C THR A 20 -10.59 2.14 -10.75
N PHE A 21 -10.32 3.31 -10.17
CA PHE A 21 -9.20 3.55 -9.29
C PHE A 21 -9.74 4.05 -7.94
N GLU A 22 -9.51 3.27 -6.90
CA GLU A 22 -9.93 3.60 -5.55
C GLU A 22 -8.76 4.21 -4.79
N VAL A 23 -9.00 5.29 -4.07
CA VAL A 23 -8.06 5.89 -3.13
C VAL A 23 -8.61 5.68 -1.73
N HIS A 24 -7.82 5.07 -0.83
CA HIS A 24 -8.22 4.74 0.53
C HIS A 24 -7.28 5.38 1.55
N VAL A 25 -7.85 5.96 2.60
CA VAL A 25 -7.09 6.49 3.74
C VAL A 25 -6.51 5.33 4.55
N ILE A 26 -5.22 5.43 4.88
CA ILE A 26 -4.54 4.52 5.81
C ILE A 26 -4.75 5.03 7.23
N LYS A 27 -5.34 4.18 8.08
CA LYS A 27 -5.61 4.53 9.48
C LYS A 27 -4.48 4.06 10.39
N GLY A 28 -4.07 4.92 11.32
CA GLY A 28 -3.11 4.59 12.38
C GLY A 28 -1.65 4.59 11.96
N LEU A 29 -1.30 5.22 10.84
CA LEU A 29 0.08 5.31 10.39
C LEU A 29 0.82 6.45 11.11
N PRO A 30 1.94 6.19 11.83
CA PRO A 30 2.68 7.22 12.56
C PRO A 30 3.54 8.13 11.65
N HIS A 31 3.24 8.17 10.35
CA HIS A 31 3.93 9.00 9.35
C HIS A 31 3.12 10.28 9.04
N ALA A 32 1.82 10.15 8.76
CA ALA A 32 0.94 11.28 8.47
C ALA A 32 -0.55 10.89 8.61
N ASP A 33 -1.33 11.78 9.22
CA ASP A 33 -2.79 11.68 9.32
C ASP A 33 -3.43 12.06 7.98
N GLY A 34 -3.60 11.08 7.09
CA GLY A 34 -4.19 11.28 5.76
C GLY A 34 -3.38 10.68 4.61
N LEU A 35 -2.33 9.90 4.88
CA LEU A 35 -1.67 9.14 3.83
C LEU A 35 -2.66 8.13 3.22
N VAL A 36 -2.59 7.97 1.90
CA VAL A 36 -3.51 7.13 1.13
C VAL A 36 -2.79 6.01 0.39
N ILE A 37 -3.54 4.97 0.05
CA ILE A 37 -3.16 3.99 -0.97
C ILE A 37 -4.09 4.10 -2.17
N GLY A 38 -3.55 3.76 -3.34
CA GLY A 38 -4.33 3.56 -4.56
C GLY A 38 -4.60 2.08 -4.81
N TYR A 39 -5.79 1.73 -5.28
CA TYR A 39 -6.13 0.35 -5.66
C TYR A 39 -6.86 0.30 -7.00
N LEU A 40 -6.33 -0.53 -7.89
CA LEU A 40 -6.92 -0.88 -9.18
C LEU A 40 -7.53 -2.29 -9.06
N PRO A 41 -8.83 -2.43 -8.76
CA PRO A 41 -9.45 -3.74 -8.48
C PRO A 41 -9.42 -4.69 -9.68
N LYS A 42 -9.59 -4.18 -10.91
CA LYS A 42 -9.59 -5.01 -12.12
C LYS A 42 -8.21 -5.60 -12.40
N GLU A 43 -7.16 -4.81 -12.23
CA GLU A 43 -5.76 -5.20 -12.46
C GLU A 43 -5.10 -5.82 -11.23
N LYS A 44 -5.78 -5.76 -10.08
CA LYS A 44 -5.33 -6.13 -8.75
C LYS A 44 -3.95 -5.54 -8.41
N ILE A 45 -3.79 -4.26 -8.68
CA ILE A 45 -2.58 -3.49 -8.35
C ILE A 45 -2.90 -2.57 -7.19
N LEU A 46 -2.07 -2.62 -6.14
CA LEU A 46 -2.08 -1.66 -5.05
C LEU A 46 -0.84 -0.76 -5.14
N VAL A 47 -1.03 0.55 -5.03
CA VAL A 47 0.01 1.57 -5.06
C VAL A 47 0.15 2.19 -3.67
N TYR A 48 1.37 2.29 -3.16
CA TYR A 48 1.66 2.82 -1.82
C TYR A 48 2.96 3.65 -1.79
N ALA A 49 3.21 4.32 -0.66
CA ALA A 49 4.41 5.13 -0.41
C ALA A 49 5.27 4.57 0.74
N ASP A 50 5.15 5.10 1.96
CA ASP A 50 6.16 4.96 3.02
C ASP A 50 5.92 3.83 4.05
N MET A 51 5.03 2.88 3.78
CA MET A 51 4.67 1.87 4.79
C MET A 51 5.47 0.57 4.73
N PHE A 52 6.16 0.31 3.63
CA PHE A 52 6.97 -0.89 3.45
C PHE A 52 8.17 -0.59 2.56
N ASN A 53 9.31 -1.17 2.92
CA ASN A 53 10.46 -1.24 2.04
C ASN A 53 10.77 -2.71 1.84
N LEU A 54 10.82 -3.14 0.58
CA LEU A 54 11.25 -4.49 0.27
C LEU A 54 12.73 -4.60 0.69
N PRO A 55 13.08 -5.50 1.63
CA PRO A 55 14.48 -5.71 1.96
C PRO A 55 15.24 -6.28 0.76
N PRO A 56 16.53 -5.94 0.61
CA PRO A 56 17.39 -6.55 -0.39
C PRO A 56 17.42 -8.09 -0.27
N PRO A 57 17.76 -8.81 -1.35
CA PRO A 57 17.88 -10.26 -1.29
C PRO A 57 18.92 -10.65 -0.24
N ASN A 58 18.60 -11.64 0.60
CA ASN A 58 19.45 -12.17 1.67
C ASN A 58 19.66 -11.26 2.89
N GLU A 59 18.95 -10.14 2.99
CA GLU A 59 18.88 -9.38 4.25
C GLU A 59 17.78 -9.91 5.16
N ALA A 60 18.04 -9.89 6.46
CA ALA A 60 17.05 -10.27 7.46
C ALA A 60 15.95 -9.20 7.53
N VAL A 61 14.70 -9.64 7.67
CA VAL A 61 13.58 -8.74 7.94
C VAL A 61 13.75 -8.11 9.33
N PRO A 62 13.37 -6.84 9.54
CA PRO A 62 13.54 -6.17 10.84
C PRO A 62 12.85 -6.92 12.00
N ASN A 63 13.54 -7.02 13.14
CA ASN A 63 13.00 -7.54 14.39
C ASN A 63 13.35 -6.58 15.55
N PRO A 64 12.36 -5.92 16.20
CA PRO A 64 10.92 -6.09 16.01
C PRO A 64 10.42 -5.58 14.64
N PRO A 65 9.26 -6.04 14.17
CA PRO A 65 8.71 -5.59 12.90
C PRO A 65 8.40 -4.10 12.89
N VAL A 66 8.55 -3.46 11.72
CA VAL A 66 8.30 -2.02 11.55
C VAL A 66 6.81 -1.72 11.71
N VAL A 67 6.48 -0.76 12.57
CA VAL A 67 5.08 -0.35 12.86
C VAL A 67 4.33 0.04 11.58
N GLY A 68 4.96 0.78 10.67
CA GLY A 68 4.34 1.16 9.40
C GLY A 68 3.91 -0.06 8.57
N THR A 69 4.72 -1.11 8.55
CA THR A 69 4.42 -2.35 7.80
C THR A 69 3.29 -3.14 8.43
N ILE A 70 3.23 -3.17 9.77
CA ILE A 70 2.09 -3.74 10.50
C ILE A 70 0.80 -3.01 10.11
N VAL A 71 0.80 -1.68 10.24
CA VAL A 71 -0.36 -0.82 9.89
C VAL A 71 -0.79 -1.02 8.44
N PHE A 72 0.17 -1.21 7.54
CA PHE A 72 -0.13 -1.44 6.13
C PHE A 72 -0.93 -2.71 5.90
N VAL A 73 -0.44 -3.83 6.42
CA VAL A 73 -1.12 -5.14 6.29
C VAL A 73 -2.49 -5.09 6.96
N ASP A 74 -2.59 -4.51 8.15
CA ASP A 74 -3.85 -4.41 8.89
C ASP A 74 -4.89 -3.57 8.12
N ASN A 75 -4.47 -2.50 7.43
CA ASN A 75 -5.38 -1.72 6.57
C ASN A 75 -5.79 -2.48 5.30
N ILE A 76 -4.89 -3.23 4.66
CA ILE A 76 -5.24 -4.09 3.51
C ILE A 76 -6.32 -5.09 3.93
N GLU A 77 -6.17 -5.72 5.11
CA GLU A 77 -7.12 -6.69 5.65
C GLU A 77 -8.45 -6.04 6.05
N ARG A 78 -8.40 -4.91 6.76
CA ARG A 78 -9.58 -4.11 7.13
C ARG A 78 -10.41 -3.72 5.90
N LEU A 79 -9.75 -3.30 4.83
CA LEU A 79 -10.37 -2.88 3.57
C LEU A 79 -10.73 -4.06 2.66
N LYS A 80 -10.33 -5.28 3.02
CA LYS A 80 -10.54 -6.52 2.25
C LYS A 80 -9.96 -6.44 0.82
N LEU A 81 -8.83 -5.76 0.67
CA LEU A 81 -8.17 -5.64 -0.63
C LEU A 81 -7.39 -6.92 -0.93
N THR A 82 -7.48 -7.39 -2.17
CA THR A 82 -6.77 -8.60 -2.64
C THR A 82 -5.86 -8.25 -3.82
N PRO A 83 -4.74 -7.53 -3.59
CA PRO A 83 -3.79 -7.20 -4.66
C PRO A 83 -2.94 -8.42 -5.03
N ASP A 84 -2.72 -8.62 -6.33
CA ASP A 84 -1.75 -9.59 -6.87
C ASP A 84 -0.37 -8.93 -7.00
N ARG A 85 -0.33 -7.60 -7.22
CA ARG A 85 0.90 -6.80 -7.34
C ARG A 85 0.82 -5.57 -6.44
N ILE A 86 1.94 -5.26 -5.78
CA ILE A 86 2.07 -4.08 -4.94
C ILE A 86 3.23 -3.24 -5.45
N MET A 87 2.94 -1.98 -5.77
CA MET A 87 3.84 -1.01 -6.38
C MET A 87 4.14 0.12 -5.39
N SER A 88 5.42 0.36 -5.11
CA SER A 88 5.84 1.56 -4.38
C SER A 88 6.00 2.74 -5.34
N ILE A 89 5.68 3.95 -4.89
CA ILE A 89 6.06 5.19 -5.58
C ILE A 89 7.53 5.57 -5.35
N HIS A 90 8.17 4.97 -4.35
CA HIS A 90 9.61 5.07 -4.12
C HIS A 90 10.32 3.92 -4.82
N SER A 91 11.60 4.12 -5.17
CA SER A 91 12.42 3.04 -5.71
C SER A 91 12.53 1.91 -4.68
N LEU A 92 12.19 0.69 -5.11
CA LEU A 92 12.44 -0.51 -4.32
C LEU A 92 13.88 -0.98 -4.53
N ASN A 93 14.45 -1.65 -3.53
CA ASN A 93 15.76 -2.29 -3.65
C ASN A 93 15.62 -3.78 -3.29
N PRO A 94 15.58 -4.71 -4.27
CA PRO A 94 15.83 -4.50 -5.70
C PRO A 94 14.63 -3.84 -6.40
N ASP A 95 14.87 -3.19 -7.54
CA ASP A 95 13.85 -2.48 -8.31
C ASP A 95 12.88 -3.47 -9.00
N ARG A 96 11.90 -3.95 -8.24
CA ARG A 96 10.81 -4.80 -8.72
C ARG A 96 9.55 -4.62 -7.89
N LEU A 97 8.41 -4.98 -8.46
CA LEU A 97 7.16 -5.08 -7.71
C LEU A 97 7.25 -6.14 -6.60
N THR A 98 6.51 -5.91 -5.52
CA THR A 98 6.35 -6.85 -4.41
C THR A 98 4.96 -7.47 -4.39
N THR A 99 4.75 -8.44 -3.50
CA THR A 99 3.50 -9.17 -3.30
C THR A 99 3.02 -9.04 -1.85
N LEU A 100 1.73 -9.23 -1.61
CA LEU A 100 1.21 -9.25 -0.24
C LEU A 100 1.87 -10.33 0.62
N ALA A 101 2.20 -11.48 0.02
CA ALA A 101 2.87 -12.58 0.72
C ALA A 101 4.27 -12.18 1.21
N GLU A 102 5.05 -11.45 0.42
CA GLU A 102 6.37 -10.95 0.84
C GLU A 102 6.26 -9.97 2.01
N ILE A 103 5.29 -9.06 1.97
CA ILE A 103 5.03 -8.12 3.07
C ILE A 103 4.63 -8.88 4.33
N LYS A 104 3.71 -9.84 4.23
CA LYS A 104 3.29 -10.67 5.38
C LYS A 104 4.44 -11.49 5.95
N ALA A 105 5.27 -12.08 5.09
CA ALA A 105 6.46 -12.83 5.51
C ALA A 105 7.43 -11.94 6.31
N SER A 106 7.57 -10.66 5.97
CA SER A 106 8.38 -9.71 6.74
C SER A 106 7.89 -9.47 8.18
N LEU A 107 6.63 -9.78 8.44
CA LEU A 107 6.00 -9.70 9.75
C LEU A 107 5.91 -11.07 10.46
N GLY A 108 6.48 -12.13 9.88
CA GLY A 108 6.29 -13.50 10.36
C GLY A 108 4.86 -14.02 10.21
N ARG A 109 4.05 -13.42 9.33
CA ARG A 109 2.66 -13.80 9.05
C ARG A 109 2.58 -14.69 7.80
N LYS A 110 1.50 -15.49 7.71
CA LYS A 110 1.13 -16.25 6.51
C LYS A 110 0.13 -15.48 5.66
#